data_AF-A0A4Y2VSR6-F1
#
_entry.id   AF-A0A4Y2VSR6-F1
#
_cell.length_a   1.000
_cell.length_b   1.000
_cell.length_c   1.000
_cell.angle_alpha   90.00
_cell.angle_beta   90.00
_cell.angle_gamma   90.00
#
_symmetry.space_group_name_H-M   'P 1'
#
loop_
_entity.id
_entity.type
_entity.pdbx_description
1 polymer ?
#
loop_
_entity_poly.entity_id
_entity_poly.type
_entity_poly.pdbx_seq_one_letter_code
_entity_poly.pdbx_strand_id
1 'polypeptide(L)'
;MEIHPVASISDSNTIEFQITGLGDAYFDLSHILLNIQAKILKADGTAFTVNDKCGSINYLLNITFSECHISLNDQQISSESNYAYKTYIQSTLFHSDSSQKNFLRAGMFYKDTAGEFDNTDVTAAGKNLGLNQCYERVKGGKIFDMCGILHIDLGTQPRLLISGTTIRVRLLKAKDKFTLLATSGEFRLQIEI
;
A
#
# COMPACT_ATOMS: atom_id res chain seq x y z
N MET A 1 -17.74 9.02 -0.63
CA MET A 1 -17.96 8.56 0.76
C MET A 1 -16.61 8.24 1.33
N GLU A 2 -16.30 8.77 2.52
CA GLU A 2 -15.05 8.50 3.24
C GLU A 2 -15.34 7.49 4.35
N ILE A 3 -14.46 6.50 4.50
CA ILE A 3 -14.64 5.39 5.44
C ILE A 3 -13.34 5.24 6.23
N HIS A 4 -13.46 5.34 7.55
CA HIS A 4 -12.34 5.15 8.46
C HIS A 4 -12.29 3.71 8.97
N PRO A 5 -11.13 3.26 9.48
CA PRO A 5 -11.02 1.96 10.12
C PRO A 5 -12.01 1.79 11.27
N VAL A 6 -12.53 0.57 11.46
CA VAL A 6 -13.49 0.25 12.53
C VAL A 6 -12.87 0.30 13.94
N ALA A 7 -11.55 0.21 14.03
CA ALA A 7 -10.79 0.22 15.27
C ALA A 7 -9.48 0.98 15.11
N SER A 8 -8.84 1.33 16.23
CA SER A 8 -7.51 1.95 16.22
C SER A 8 -6.48 1.03 15.55
N ILE A 9 -5.59 1.63 14.76
CA ILE A 9 -4.57 0.94 13.97
C ILE A 9 -3.21 0.87 14.68
N SER A 10 -3.06 1.44 15.88
CA SER A 10 -1.79 1.63 16.59
C SER A 10 -1.03 0.31 16.85
N ASP A 11 -1.76 -0.75 17.20
CA ASP A 11 -1.18 -2.03 17.64
C ASP A 11 -1.76 -3.24 16.91
N SER A 12 -2.55 -3.00 15.85
CA SER A 12 -3.17 -4.07 15.08
C SER A 12 -2.37 -4.38 13.82
N ASN A 13 -2.09 -5.66 13.61
CA ASN A 13 -1.59 -6.15 12.32
C ASN A 13 -2.67 -6.16 11.24
N THR A 14 -3.94 -5.95 11.62
CA THR A 14 -5.09 -5.97 10.73
C THR A 14 -5.80 -4.63 10.75
N ILE A 15 -6.06 -4.07 9.57
CA ILE A 15 -6.91 -2.89 9.41
C ILE A 15 -8.21 -3.34 8.77
N GLU A 16 -9.33 -3.01 9.40
CA GLU A 16 -10.65 -3.38 8.91
C GLU A 16 -11.50 -2.14 8.66
N PHE A 17 -12.20 -2.14 7.53
CA PHE A 17 -13.18 -1.14 7.14
C PHE A 17 -14.54 -1.84 6.99
N GLN A 18 -15.59 -1.17 7.46
CA GLN A 18 -16.96 -1.63 7.28
C GLN A 18 -17.78 -0.53 6.61
N ILE A 19 -18.38 -0.87 5.48
CA ILE A 19 -19.30 -0.03 4.74
C ILE A 19 -20.69 -0.63 4.91
N THR A 20 -21.50 -0.04 5.78
CA THR A 20 -22.88 -0.50 5.99
C THR A 20 -23.72 -0.18 4.76
N GLY A 21 -24.53 -1.14 4.32
CA GLY A 21 -25.44 -0.95 3.20
C GLY A 21 -26.42 0.19 3.46
N LEU A 22 -26.45 1.16 2.53
CA LEU A 22 -27.49 2.19 2.50
C LEU A 22 -28.71 1.59 1.79
N GLY A 23 -29.92 1.83 2.30
CA GLY A 23 -31.15 1.21 1.80
C GLY A 23 -31.59 1.68 0.40
N ASP A 24 -31.01 2.75 -0.11
CA ASP A 24 -31.40 3.45 -1.33
C ASP A 24 -30.26 3.63 -2.35
N ALA A 25 -29.05 3.11 -2.08
CA ALA A 25 -27.89 3.29 -2.95
C ALA A 25 -27.22 1.97 -3.33
N TYR A 26 -26.75 1.91 -4.58
CA TYR A 26 -25.86 0.85 -5.06
C TYR A 26 -24.41 1.27 -4.86
N PHE A 27 -23.51 0.30 -4.63
CA PHE A 27 -22.07 0.59 -4.56
C PHE A 27 -21.36 0.24 -5.86
N ASP A 28 -20.62 1.22 -6.38
CA ASP A 28 -19.61 1.00 -7.42
C ASP A 28 -18.26 0.70 -6.74
N LEU A 29 -17.75 -0.51 -6.96
CA LEU A 29 -16.48 -0.96 -6.40
C LEU A 29 -15.31 -0.81 -7.38
N SER A 30 -15.56 -0.29 -8.59
CA SER A 30 -14.52 -0.13 -9.61
C SER A 30 -13.50 0.98 -9.27
N HIS A 31 -13.84 1.88 -8.34
CA HIS A 31 -13.01 3.02 -7.96
C HIS A 31 -12.89 3.19 -6.42
N ILE A 32 -12.47 2.13 -5.72
CA ILE A 32 -12.13 2.24 -4.30
C ILE A 32 -10.71 2.76 -4.17
N LEU A 33 -10.56 3.91 -3.50
CA LEU A 33 -9.26 4.49 -3.19
C LEU A 33 -8.90 4.26 -1.72
N LEU A 34 -7.68 3.79 -1.50
CA LEU A 34 -7.06 3.69 -0.18
C LEU A 34 -6.15 4.89 0.03
N ASN A 35 -6.33 5.58 1.16
CA ASN A 35 -5.49 6.70 1.58
C ASN A 35 -4.76 6.32 2.87
N ILE A 36 -3.44 6.52 2.90
CA ILE A 36 -2.57 6.17 4.03
C ILE A 36 -1.55 7.28 4.23
N GLN A 37 -1.46 7.77 5.46
CA GLN A 37 -0.33 8.56 5.92
C GLN A 37 0.64 7.65 6.68
N ALA A 38 1.94 7.76 6.40
CA ALA A 38 2.94 6.89 7.01
C ALA A 38 4.28 7.61 7.23
N LYS A 39 5.12 7.02 8.09
CA LYS A 39 6.54 7.38 8.24
C LYS A 39 7.38 6.13 8.48
N ILE A 40 8.69 6.26 8.27
CA ILE A 40 9.65 5.21 8.62
C ILE A 40 10.27 5.55 9.98
N LEU A 41 10.43 4.54 10.83
CA LEU A 41 11.20 4.58 12.07
C LEU A 41 12.28 3.53 12.06
N LYS A 42 13.26 3.65 12.95
CA LYS A 42 14.14 2.51 13.28
C LYS A 42 13.32 1.44 13.99
N ALA A 43 13.77 0.19 13.93
CA ALA A 43 13.05 -0.94 14.54
C ALA A 43 12.85 -0.78 16.06
N ASP A 44 13.77 -0.09 16.75
CA ASP A 44 13.66 0.25 18.17
C ASP A 44 12.66 1.38 18.48
N GLY A 45 12.03 1.95 17.44
CA GLY A 45 11.07 3.04 17.54
C GLY A 45 11.69 4.44 17.58
N THR A 46 13.02 4.54 17.53
CA THR A 46 13.69 5.85 17.46
C THR A 46 13.52 6.50 16.08
N ALA A 47 13.75 7.81 16.03
CA ALA A 47 13.53 8.61 14.84
C ALA A 47 14.44 8.17 13.67
N PHE A 48 13.85 8.07 12.47
CA PHE A 48 14.56 7.93 11.22
C PHE A 48 15.15 9.29 10.80
N THR A 49 16.43 9.32 10.46
CA THR A 49 17.21 10.54 10.19
C THR A 49 17.74 10.55 8.77
N VAL A 50 18.41 11.63 8.37
CA VAL A 50 19.05 11.76 7.04
C VAL A 50 20.23 10.80 6.85
N ASN A 51 20.75 10.22 7.94
CA ASN A 51 21.84 9.26 7.91
C ASN A 51 21.36 7.83 7.71
N ASP A 52 20.07 7.57 7.96
CA ASP A 52 19.49 6.24 7.83
C ASP A 52 19.15 5.97 6.35
N LYS A 53 19.74 4.92 5.78
CA LYS A 53 19.67 4.61 4.34
C LYS A 53 18.65 3.50 4.08
N CYS A 54 17.37 3.87 4.17
CA CYS A 54 16.25 2.97 3.94
C CYS A 54 15.26 3.59 2.95
N GLY A 55 14.93 2.85 1.89
CA GLY A 55 13.82 3.16 0.99
C GLY A 55 12.70 2.12 1.15
N SER A 56 11.69 2.23 0.30
CA SER A 56 10.61 1.25 0.22
C SER A 56 10.75 0.39 -1.03
N ILE A 57 10.29 -0.86 -0.95
CA ILE A 57 9.95 -1.61 -2.16
C ILE A 57 8.89 -0.82 -2.94
N ASN A 58 8.98 -0.92 -4.25
CA ASN A 58 8.15 -0.17 -5.18
C ASN A 58 6.65 -0.49 -4.99
N TYR A 59 5.80 0.53 -5.14
CA TYR A 59 4.36 0.52 -4.88
C TYR A 59 3.94 0.33 -3.41
N LEU A 60 4.65 1.02 -2.50
CA LEU A 60 4.51 0.89 -1.05
C LEU A 60 3.05 0.85 -0.55
N LEU A 61 2.15 1.67 -1.09
CA LEU A 61 0.75 1.74 -0.67
C LEU A 61 0.08 0.36 -0.61
N ASN A 62 0.26 -0.45 -1.66
CA ASN A 62 -0.41 -1.74 -1.77
C ASN A 62 0.40 -2.88 -1.15
N ILE A 63 1.73 -2.86 -1.31
CA ILE A 63 2.59 -3.90 -0.72
C ILE A 63 2.67 -3.81 0.81
N THR A 64 2.22 -2.70 1.41
CA THR A 64 2.04 -2.56 2.87
C THR A 64 1.09 -3.63 3.43
N PHE A 65 0.25 -4.26 2.59
CA PHE A 65 -0.66 -5.32 3.00
C PHE A 65 -0.30 -6.64 2.32
N SER A 66 0.00 -7.67 3.11
CA SER A 66 0.26 -9.01 2.58
C SER A 66 -1.03 -9.69 2.13
N GLU A 67 -2.15 -9.39 2.79
CA GLU A 67 -3.43 -10.01 2.50
C GLU A 67 -4.57 -8.98 2.43
N CYS A 68 -5.56 -9.27 1.58
CA CYS A 68 -6.81 -8.52 1.49
C CYS A 68 -7.99 -9.49 1.42
N HIS A 69 -8.95 -9.30 2.31
CA HIS A 69 -10.13 -10.15 2.43
C HIS A 69 -11.39 -9.30 2.31
N ILE A 70 -12.34 -9.77 1.51
CA ILE A 70 -13.61 -9.08 1.26
C ILE A 70 -14.75 -9.98 1.71
N SER A 71 -15.63 -9.43 2.56
CA SER A 71 -16.87 -10.09 2.96
C SER A 71 -18.08 -9.23 2.60
N LEU A 72 -19.16 -9.89 2.19
CA LEU A 72 -20.47 -9.28 1.95
C LEU A 72 -21.47 -9.91 2.92
N ASN A 73 -22.18 -9.08 3.69
CA ASN A 73 -23.15 -9.55 4.71
C ASN A 73 -22.58 -10.68 5.59
N ASP A 74 -21.37 -10.47 6.11
CA ASP A 74 -20.61 -11.39 6.97
C ASP A 74 -20.19 -12.73 6.32
N GLN A 75 -20.44 -12.91 5.02
CA GLN A 75 -19.87 -14.01 4.25
C GLN A 75 -18.61 -13.57 3.50
N GLN A 76 -17.48 -14.19 3.78
CA GLN A 76 -16.24 -13.95 3.04
C GLN A 76 -16.39 -14.47 1.60
N ILE A 77 -16.26 -13.57 0.63
CA ILE A 77 -16.39 -13.88 -0.81
C ILE A 77 -15.05 -13.88 -1.54
N SER A 78 -14.04 -13.19 -1.00
CA SER A 78 -12.68 -13.15 -1.54
C SER A 78 -11.67 -13.16 -0.41
N SER A 79 -10.58 -13.89 -0.65
CA SER A 79 -9.48 -14.12 0.28
C SER A 79 -8.17 -14.14 -0.49
N GLU A 80 -7.48 -13.01 -0.51
CA GLU A 80 -6.24 -12.86 -1.25
C GLU A 80 -5.05 -12.90 -0.29
N SER A 81 -4.41 -14.07 -0.14
CA SER A 81 -3.27 -14.25 0.77
C SER A 81 -1.93 -13.73 0.23
N ASN A 82 -1.86 -13.37 -1.05
CA ASN A 82 -0.66 -12.88 -1.74
C ASN A 82 -0.89 -11.49 -2.36
N TYR A 83 -1.71 -10.67 -1.69
CA TYR A 83 -2.17 -9.37 -2.21
C TYR A 83 -0.99 -8.47 -2.61
N ALA A 84 0.03 -8.36 -1.75
CA ALA A 84 1.20 -7.55 -2.05
C ALA A 84 1.91 -7.96 -3.36
N TYR A 85 2.13 -9.27 -3.56
CA TYR A 85 2.77 -9.77 -4.78
C TYR A 85 1.90 -9.54 -6.01
N LYS A 86 0.60 -9.85 -5.92
CA LYS A 86 -0.36 -9.64 -7.00
C LYS A 86 -0.35 -8.17 -7.45
N THR A 87 -0.49 -7.23 -6.51
CA THR A 87 -0.55 -5.79 -6.82
C THR A 87 0.77 -5.24 -7.35
N TYR A 88 1.90 -5.69 -6.81
CA TYR A 88 3.21 -5.33 -7.33
C TYR A 88 3.39 -5.80 -8.80
N ILE A 89 3.06 -7.06 -9.09
CA ILE A 89 3.14 -7.61 -10.46
C ILE A 89 2.18 -6.89 -11.39
N GLN A 90 0.92 -6.67 -10.96
CA GLN A 90 -0.08 -6.01 -11.79
C GLN A 90 0.29 -4.56 -12.11
N SER A 91 0.74 -3.80 -11.11
CA SER A 91 1.21 -2.42 -11.30
C SER A 91 2.43 -2.34 -12.22
N THR A 92 3.30 -3.36 -12.21
CA THR A 92 4.51 -3.40 -13.04
C THR A 92 4.22 -3.84 -14.48
N LEU A 93 3.39 -4.86 -14.67
CA LEU A 93 3.21 -5.53 -15.98
C LEU A 93 1.97 -5.07 -16.75
N PHE A 94 0.88 -4.70 -16.07
CA PHE A 94 -0.41 -4.45 -16.74
C PHE A 94 -0.81 -2.97 -16.77
N HIS A 95 -0.15 -2.11 -16.00
CA HIS A 95 -0.35 -0.65 -16.13
C HIS A 95 0.50 -0.07 -17.26
N SER A 96 -0.06 0.91 -17.96
CA SER A 96 0.68 1.67 -18.97
C SER A 96 1.79 2.51 -18.33
N ASP A 97 2.85 2.80 -19.08
CA ASP A 97 3.94 3.68 -18.60
C ASP A 97 3.43 5.05 -18.15
N SER A 98 2.37 5.58 -18.79
CA SER A 98 1.72 6.81 -18.36
C SER A 98 1.05 6.67 -17.00
N SER A 99 0.35 5.55 -16.76
CA SER A 99 -0.26 5.28 -15.45
C SER A 99 0.80 5.10 -14.35
N GLN A 100 1.89 4.39 -14.65
CA GLN A 100 3.03 4.21 -13.74
C GLN A 100 3.69 5.54 -13.34
N LYS A 101 3.88 6.46 -14.28
CA LYS A 101 4.55 7.75 -14.05
C LYS A 101 3.65 8.80 -13.39
N ASN A 102 2.34 8.67 -13.53
CA ASN A 102 1.37 9.66 -13.02
C ASN A 102 0.55 9.10 -11.86
N PHE A 103 -0.40 8.22 -12.14
CA PHE A 103 -1.38 7.76 -11.15
C PHE A 103 -0.75 6.92 -10.03
N LEU A 104 0.05 5.92 -10.39
CA LEU A 104 0.67 5.03 -9.40
C LEU A 104 1.75 5.73 -8.56
N ARG A 105 2.22 6.91 -9.00
CA ARG A 105 3.16 7.74 -8.26
C ARG A 105 2.64 8.12 -6.88
N ALA A 106 1.34 8.36 -6.77
CA ALA A 106 0.66 8.66 -5.50
C ALA A 106 0.68 7.47 -4.54
N GLY A 107 0.79 6.24 -5.03
CA GLY A 107 0.95 5.02 -4.23
C GLY A 107 2.41 4.61 -3.99
N MET A 108 3.34 5.55 -4.16
CA MET A 108 4.78 5.31 -4.11
C MET A 108 5.29 4.31 -5.16
N PHE A 109 4.77 4.39 -6.39
CA PHE A 109 5.35 3.67 -7.54
C PHE A 109 6.49 4.47 -8.20
N TYR A 110 7.68 3.89 -8.19
CA TYR A 110 8.92 4.42 -8.74
C TYR A 110 9.64 3.27 -9.46
N LYS A 111 9.47 3.18 -10.79
CA LYS A 111 10.03 2.07 -11.59
C LYS A 111 11.54 1.94 -11.37
N ASP A 112 11.97 0.76 -10.92
CA ASP A 112 13.38 0.45 -10.70
C ASP A 112 14.18 0.46 -12.00
N THR A 113 15.47 0.73 -11.89
CA THR A 113 16.38 0.68 -13.04
C THR A 113 16.62 -0.77 -13.45
N ALA A 114 16.48 -1.06 -14.74
CA ALA A 114 16.71 -2.40 -15.29
C ALA A 114 18.15 -2.87 -14.99
N GLY A 115 18.28 -4.08 -14.45
CA GLY A 115 19.57 -4.67 -14.07
C GLY A 115 20.15 -4.18 -12.73
N GLU A 116 19.50 -3.23 -12.06
CA GLU A 116 19.98 -2.65 -10.79
C GLU A 116 18.98 -2.86 -9.64
N PHE A 117 17.96 -3.70 -9.84
CA PHE A 117 16.89 -3.95 -8.85
C PHE A 117 17.43 -4.38 -7.48
N ASP A 118 18.45 -5.24 -7.48
CA ASP A 118 19.07 -5.77 -6.25
C ASP A 118 19.99 -4.76 -5.53
N ASN A 119 20.19 -3.57 -6.11
CA ASN A 119 20.98 -2.53 -5.47
C ASN A 119 20.15 -1.81 -4.41
N THR A 120 20.48 -2.07 -3.14
CA THR A 120 19.80 -1.50 -1.97
C THR A 120 20.41 -0.19 -1.48
N ASP A 121 21.50 0.29 -2.10
CA ASP A 121 22.10 1.58 -1.76
C ASP A 121 21.27 2.71 -2.38
N VAL A 122 20.42 3.30 -1.54
CA VAL A 122 19.53 4.42 -1.85
C VAL A 122 20.25 5.72 -2.24
N THR A 123 21.59 5.76 -2.15
CA THR A 123 22.43 6.90 -2.50
C THR A 123 23.32 6.65 -3.70
N ALA A 124 23.34 5.44 -4.24
CA ALA A 124 24.21 5.09 -5.35
C ALA A 124 23.76 5.78 -6.65
N ALA A 125 24.65 6.60 -7.22
CA ALA A 125 24.38 7.35 -8.43
C ALA A 125 24.23 6.43 -9.65
N GLY A 126 23.17 6.63 -10.44
CA GLY A 126 22.90 5.87 -11.66
C GLY A 126 22.49 4.41 -11.44
N LYS A 127 22.27 3.99 -10.20
CA LYS A 127 21.85 2.63 -9.82
C LYS A 127 20.33 2.54 -9.76
N ASN A 128 19.74 1.94 -8.73
CA ASN A 128 18.29 1.83 -8.63
C ASN A 128 17.64 3.22 -8.41
N LEU A 129 17.30 3.89 -9.51
CA LEU A 129 16.75 5.25 -9.48
C LEU A 129 15.36 5.28 -8.85
N GLY A 130 14.60 4.18 -9.01
CA GLY A 130 13.29 4.02 -8.38
C GLY A 130 13.40 4.06 -6.87
N LEU A 131 14.27 3.21 -6.32
CA LEU A 131 14.58 3.18 -4.89
C LEU A 131 15.14 4.52 -4.37
N ASN A 132 16.06 5.15 -5.09
CA ASN A 132 16.62 6.45 -4.71
C ASN A 132 15.53 7.52 -4.58
N GLN A 133 14.59 7.54 -5.53
CA GLN A 133 13.47 8.48 -5.49
C GLN A 133 12.47 8.16 -4.36
N CYS A 134 12.23 6.88 -4.03
CA CYS A 134 11.47 6.50 -2.83
C CYS A 134 12.15 7.03 -1.55
N TYR A 135 13.47 6.84 -1.44
CA TYR A 135 14.25 7.33 -0.30
C TYR A 135 14.15 8.85 -0.14
N GLU A 136 14.20 9.61 -1.23
CA GLU A 136 14.05 11.07 -1.20
C GLU A 136 12.71 11.55 -0.60
N ARG A 137 11.64 10.74 -0.71
CA ARG A 137 10.33 11.04 -0.13
C ARG A 137 10.31 10.83 1.38
N VAL A 138 11.08 9.87 1.89
CA VAL A 138 11.04 9.41 3.29
C VAL A 138 12.22 9.90 4.13
N LYS A 139 13.32 10.35 3.50
CA LYS A 139 14.55 10.76 4.18
C LYS A 139 14.31 11.80 5.26
N GLY A 140 15.00 11.64 6.39
CA GLY A 140 14.84 12.54 7.53
C GLY A 140 13.57 12.30 8.36
N GLY A 141 12.90 11.17 8.18
CA GLY A 141 11.78 10.73 9.03
C GLY A 141 10.48 11.48 8.75
N LYS A 142 10.33 11.96 7.51
CA LYS A 142 9.14 12.70 7.09
C LYS A 142 7.92 11.79 7.11
N ILE A 143 6.82 12.36 7.56
CA ILE A 143 5.50 11.81 7.29
C ILE A 143 5.19 12.07 5.82
N PHE A 144 4.64 11.07 5.13
CA PHE A 144 4.27 11.14 3.74
C PHE A 144 2.89 10.50 3.52
N ASP A 145 2.15 11.07 2.57
CA ASP A 145 0.82 10.59 2.18
C ASP A 145 0.92 9.70 0.93
N MET A 146 0.10 8.66 0.91
CA MET A 146 -0.07 7.74 -0.20
C MET A 146 -1.54 7.56 -0.51
N CYS A 147 -1.89 7.58 -1.79
CA CYS A 147 -3.25 7.35 -2.24
C CYS A 147 -3.26 6.56 -3.55
N GLY A 148 -4.23 5.67 -3.71
CA GLY A 148 -4.35 4.85 -4.92
C GLY A 148 -5.43 3.78 -4.81
N ILE A 149 -5.58 2.99 -5.87
CA ILE A 149 -6.60 1.95 -5.96
C ILE A 149 -6.31 0.84 -4.94
N LEU A 150 -7.38 0.39 -4.28
CA LEU A 150 -7.42 -0.89 -3.58
C LEU A 150 -7.74 -2.00 -4.60
N HIS A 151 -6.78 -2.86 -4.91
CA HIS A 151 -6.85 -3.86 -5.99
C HIS A 151 -7.59 -5.13 -5.59
N ILE A 152 -8.90 -5.04 -5.42
CA ILE A 152 -9.75 -6.19 -5.10
C ILE A 152 -10.35 -6.82 -6.36
N ASP A 153 -10.41 -8.15 -6.42
CA ASP A 153 -11.03 -8.85 -7.55
C ASP A 153 -12.51 -8.46 -7.76
N LEU A 154 -13.24 -8.17 -6.68
CA LEU A 154 -14.64 -7.70 -6.79
C LEU A 154 -14.75 -6.31 -7.45
N GLY A 155 -13.66 -5.54 -7.48
CA GLY A 155 -13.60 -4.24 -8.17
C GLY A 155 -13.40 -4.35 -9.68
N THR A 156 -13.04 -5.53 -10.20
CA THR A 156 -12.75 -5.69 -11.64
C THR A 156 -13.99 -6.03 -12.48
N GLN A 157 -15.15 -6.23 -11.85
CA GLN A 157 -16.39 -6.56 -12.53
C GLN A 157 -17.28 -5.30 -12.71
N PRO A 158 -18.05 -5.19 -13.80
CA PRO A 158 -18.73 -3.94 -14.19
C PRO A 158 -20.08 -3.69 -13.50
N ARG A 159 -20.54 -4.60 -12.65
CA ARG A 159 -21.85 -4.56 -11.98
C ARG A 159 -21.75 -3.87 -10.63
N LEU A 160 -22.75 -3.06 -10.34
CA LEU A 160 -22.90 -2.44 -9.04
C LEU A 160 -23.36 -3.47 -8.00
N LEU A 161 -22.92 -3.30 -6.76
CA LEU A 161 -23.39 -4.09 -5.64
C LEU A 161 -24.78 -3.60 -5.21
N ILE A 162 -25.69 -4.54 -4.99
CA ILE A 162 -27.08 -4.23 -4.62
C ILE A 162 -27.16 -3.48 -3.29
N SER A 163 -28.14 -2.58 -3.22
CA SER A 163 -28.51 -1.85 -2.01
C SER A 163 -28.70 -2.78 -0.81
N GLY A 164 -28.39 -2.28 0.39
CA GLY A 164 -28.47 -3.03 1.65
C GLY A 164 -27.35 -4.06 1.87
N THR A 165 -26.41 -4.22 0.94
CA THR A 165 -25.23 -5.09 1.15
C THR A 165 -24.19 -4.37 2.01
N THR A 166 -23.82 -4.99 3.15
CA THR A 166 -22.70 -4.53 3.97
C THR A 166 -21.40 -5.12 3.43
N ILE A 167 -20.41 -4.26 3.18
CA ILE A 167 -19.09 -4.65 2.69
C ILE A 167 -18.10 -4.54 3.85
N ARG A 168 -17.31 -5.59 4.08
CA ARG A 168 -16.19 -5.59 5.02
C ARG A 168 -14.89 -5.81 4.25
N VAL A 169 -13.93 -4.91 4.42
CA VAL A 169 -12.58 -5.01 3.85
C VAL A 169 -11.61 -5.21 5.00
N ARG A 170 -10.88 -6.32 4.99
CA ARG A 170 -9.88 -6.64 6.01
C ARG A 170 -8.50 -6.77 5.37
N LEU A 171 -7.59 -5.90 5.76
CA LEU A 171 -6.22 -5.82 5.27
C LEU A 171 -5.24 -6.30 6.34
N LEU A 172 -4.39 -7.28 6.03
CA LEU A 172 -3.33 -7.72 6.91
C LEU A 172 -2.02 -7.04 6.51
N LYS A 173 -1.34 -6.39 7.46
CA LYS A 173 -0.08 -5.68 7.23
C LYS A 173 1.03 -6.68 6.90
N ALA A 174 1.78 -6.38 5.84
CA ALA A 174 3.00 -7.09 5.50
C ALA A 174 4.10 -6.81 6.53
N LYS A 175 5.10 -7.69 6.59
CA LYS A 175 6.28 -7.50 7.44
C LYS A 175 7.12 -6.33 6.91
N ASP A 176 7.75 -5.58 7.80
CA ASP A 176 8.61 -4.45 7.41
C ASP A 176 9.76 -4.87 6.48
N LYS A 177 10.33 -6.07 6.70
CA LYS A 177 11.35 -6.65 5.82
C LYS A 177 10.89 -6.90 4.38
N PHE A 178 9.59 -6.96 4.17
CA PHE A 178 8.99 -7.09 2.85
C PHE A 178 8.66 -5.73 2.22
N THR A 179 8.43 -4.69 3.02
CA THR A 179 8.02 -3.37 2.52
C THR A 179 9.18 -2.40 2.37
N LEU A 180 10.27 -2.60 3.12
CA LEU A 180 11.41 -1.70 3.21
C LEU A 180 12.70 -2.36 2.70
N LEU A 181 13.57 -1.54 2.09
CA LEU A 181 14.89 -1.95 1.60
C LEU A 181 15.96 -1.03 2.19
N ALA A 182 16.98 -1.63 2.80
CA ALA A 182 18.14 -0.93 3.32
C ALA A 182 19.40 -1.80 3.17
N THR A 183 20.55 -1.18 3.00
CA THR A 183 21.85 -1.88 2.99
C THR A 183 22.23 -2.40 4.37
N SER A 184 21.82 -1.68 5.42
CA SER A 184 22.09 -2.04 6.82
C SER A 184 21.05 -1.38 7.74
N GLY A 185 20.88 -1.95 8.93
CA GLY A 185 19.89 -1.52 9.90
C GLY A 185 18.55 -2.22 9.74
N GLU A 186 17.74 -2.15 10.80
CA GLU A 186 16.38 -2.68 10.83
C GLU A 186 15.43 -1.49 11.01
N PHE A 187 14.40 -1.42 10.18
CA PHE A 187 13.45 -0.31 10.11
C PHE A 187 12.03 -0.84 10.15
N ARG A 188 11.11 0.03 10.52
CA ARG A 188 9.67 -0.27 10.52
C ARG A 188 8.87 0.82 9.86
N LEU A 189 7.82 0.44 9.14
CA LEU A 189 6.86 1.35 8.56
C LEU A 189 5.73 1.58 9.58
N GLN A 190 5.56 2.82 10.01
CA GLN A 190 4.45 3.22 10.86
C GLN A 190 3.38 3.89 10.00
N ILE A 191 2.15 3.38 10.08
CA ILE A 191 0.96 4.06 9.55
C ILE A 191 0.50 5.04 10.63
N GLU A 192 0.31 6.30 10.26
CA GLU A 192 -0.18 7.35 11.15
C GLU A 192 -1.71 7.33 11.23
N ILE A 193 -2.25 7.85 12.34
CA ILE A 193 -3.68 7.94 12.65
C ILE A 193 -4.19 9.31 12.23
#